data_AF-A0A812IC74-F1
#
_entry.id   AF-A0A812IC74-F1
#
_cell.length_a   1.000
_cell.length_b   1.000
_cell.length_c   1.000
_cell.angle_alpha   90.00
_cell.angle_beta   90.00
_cell.angle_gamma   90.00
#
_symmetry.space_group_name_H-M   'P 1'
#
loop_
_entity.id
_entity.type
_entity.pdbx_description
1 polymer ?
#
loop_
_entity_poly.entity_id
_entity_poly.type
_entity_poly.pdbx_seq_one_letter_code
_entity_poly.pdbx_strand_id
1 'polypeptide(L)'
;MDPRGETGIMPGIAEKVRHMAGITNWVHPAVALLPPPGGASAVSFRDGSQEGGDADVQHQRELNFPEQSNPHALSLAEISGLAKPRAVPPAFVPPAQNGGYTRDQLKDWGYPDYDAKYDDPRWLSQQFRRETDDPRENPNFFLTQEDPEFWNNAARKPHMKALMQSDDHWKLRKNTWLQQFQEVQTTNQFRRELADRLDECTMATRRLVTPILHYRAVEAYLMQVVRQAQERGVPFAQFLEAPETQRMLFDFRNTIDAEGDQGADRIFEAWHQRGIKENAASHERRKIQGPQADSSMKEVHDGLSFATKYRKDGVVEWERGNAEDALKAWRLGCEALERIRVPDTHASEQKFFSEVRVALLKNRALAALKLHCWQEALESAEDVLKTDDQDHKAWFRKACALEGLGRLQEVERCLKMIDSIAVGRPDRDRLERETSAKREKVQALLSRDEASQQRMLKLGLQKGLFSEERSVAPSPMKPQQALTDSPDVLGPAANAVVDDATRKRLTHDGTEELLKELELAYSEPSFREQVRKLARDVNDQDEFVRYLNKVALPVQKPVLERWGFEATEVGVTEMRRAIQDHTVGDDAKLKRQAQSTTRALYGELYNAVQGGMGFCFGALNLEDDRASAM
;
A
#
# COMPACT_ATOMS: atom_id res chain seq x y z
N MET A 1 52.75 -65.65 -17.80
CA MET A 1 51.30 -65.76 -17.55
C MET A 1 51.09 -65.53 -16.07
N ASP A 2 50.69 -64.31 -15.71
CA ASP A 2 50.54 -63.83 -14.32
C ASP A 2 49.03 -63.69 -14.02
N PRO A 3 48.50 -64.24 -12.91
CA PRO A 3 47.07 -64.19 -12.61
C PRO A 3 46.78 -62.97 -11.74
N ARG A 4 46.18 -61.93 -12.32
CA ARG A 4 45.57 -60.83 -11.56
C ARG A 4 44.13 -60.69 -12.00
N GLY A 5 43.25 -61.31 -11.22
CA GLY A 5 41.81 -61.06 -11.27
C GLY A 5 41.55 -59.59 -10.97
N GLU A 6 40.80 -58.97 -11.87
CA GLU A 6 40.30 -57.61 -11.80
C GLU A 6 39.43 -57.45 -10.54
N THR A 7 39.98 -56.84 -9.50
CA THR A 7 39.17 -56.16 -8.49
C THR A 7 38.89 -54.76 -9.03
N GLY A 8 37.69 -54.56 -9.56
CA GLY A 8 37.17 -53.24 -9.90
C GLY A 8 37.11 -52.38 -8.64
N ILE A 9 38.15 -51.56 -8.43
CA ILE A 9 38.18 -50.54 -7.38
C ILE A 9 37.16 -49.49 -7.79
N MET A 10 36.00 -49.49 -7.12
CA MET A 10 35.10 -48.34 -7.11
C MET A 10 35.93 -47.11 -6.71
N PRO A 11 35.93 -46.02 -7.49
CA PRO A 11 36.65 -44.80 -7.11
C PRO A 11 36.23 -44.39 -5.71
N GLY A 12 37.21 -44.02 -4.88
CA GLY A 12 36.98 -43.66 -3.48
C GLY A 12 35.95 -42.54 -3.38
N ILE A 13 35.20 -42.47 -2.28
CA ILE A 13 34.18 -41.43 -2.08
C ILE A 13 34.80 -40.04 -2.17
N ALA A 14 36.02 -39.87 -1.68
CA ALA A 14 36.81 -38.67 -1.89
C ALA A 14 37.05 -38.34 -3.37
N GLU A 15 37.29 -39.32 -4.23
CA GLU A 15 37.51 -39.12 -5.66
C GLU A 15 36.21 -38.68 -6.37
N LYS A 16 35.06 -39.28 -6.01
CA LYS A 16 33.75 -38.93 -6.57
C LYS A 16 33.29 -37.53 -6.15
N VAL A 17 33.52 -37.14 -4.89
CA VAL A 17 33.20 -35.80 -4.38
C VAL A 17 34.19 -34.75 -4.88
N ARG A 18 35.48 -35.08 -5.00
CA ARG A 18 36.48 -34.22 -5.67
C ARG A 18 36.17 -34.04 -7.15
N HIS A 19 35.65 -35.06 -7.84
CA HIS A 19 35.19 -34.93 -9.22
C HIS A 19 33.97 -34.00 -9.33
N MET A 20 32.98 -34.12 -8.42
CA MET A 20 31.88 -33.15 -8.31
C MET A 20 32.36 -31.72 -8.04
N ALA A 21 33.40 -31.55 -7.21
CA ALA A 21 34.00 -30.25 -6.90
C ALA A 21 35.04 -29.75 -7.94
N GLY A 22 35.40 -30.59 -8.91
CA GLY A 22 36.43 -30.37 -9.93
C GLY A 22 35.86 -30.13 -11.33
N ILE A 23 34.62 -30.53 -11.60
CA ILE A 23 33.86 -30.00 -12.74
C ILE A 23 33.70 -28.51 -12.47
N THR A 24 34.42 -27.69 -13.23
CA THR A 24 34.56 -26.23 -13.06
C THR A 24 33.24 -25.44 -13.15
N ASN A 25 32.10 -26.11 -13.27
CA ASN A 25 30.75 -25.57 -13.23
C ASN A 25 29.72 -26.66 -12.88
N TRP A 26 29.94 -27.48 -11.84
CA TRP A 26 28.83 -28.33 -11.38
C TRP A 26 27.76 -27.47 -10.69
N VAL A 27 26.90 -26.94 -11.54
CA VAL A 27 25.72 -26.16 -11.23
C VAL A 27 24.58 -27.16 -11.09
N HIS A 28 23.98 -27.25 -9.91
CA HIS A 28 22.69 -27.91 -9.79
C HIS A 28 21.70 -27.16 -10.71
N PRO A 29 20.86 -27.84 -11.52
CA PRO A 29 19.99 -27.18 -12.51
C PRO A 29 19.07 -26.09 -11.95
N ALA A 30 18.86 -26.06 -10.63
CA ALA A 30 18.08 -25.05 -9.91
C ALA A 30 18.85 -23.75 -9.57
N VAL A 31 20.18 -23.73 -9.62
CA VAL A 31 21.02 -22.53 -9.40
C VAL A 31 21.65 -22.12 -10.73
N ALA A 32 20.82 -21.82 -11.72
CA ALA A 32 21.33 -21.23 -12.96
C ALA A 32 21.99 -19.89 -12.61
N LEU A 33 23.33 -19.86 -12.61
CA LEU A 33 24.07 -18.62 -12.52
C LEU A 33 23.58 -17.71 -13.63
N LEU A 34 23.16 -16.49 -13.27
CA LEU A 34 22.88 -15.49 -14.29
C LEU A 34 24.13 -15.35 -15.18
N PRO A 35 23.98 -15.17 -16.50
CA PRO A 35 25.15 -14.84 -17.31
C PRO A 35 25.77 -13.55 -16.77
N PRO A 36 27.12 -13.44 -16.76
CA PRO A 36 27.81 -12.30 -16.20
C PRO A 36 27.36 -10.99 -16.86
N PRO A 37 27.49 -9.84 -16.17
CA PRO A 37 27.05 -8.56 -16.71
C PRO A 37 27.76 -8.27 -18.05
N GLY A 38 27.00 -8.11 -19.14
CA GLY A 38 27.54 -7.95 -20.50
C GLY A 38 27.76 -9.25 -21.29
N GLY A 39 27.33 -10.41 -20.78
CA GLY A 39 27.47 -11.69 -21.48
C GLY A 39 28.83 -12.37 -21.25
N ALA A 40 28.93 -13.63 -21.69
CA ALA A 40 30.01 -14.55 -21.31
C ALA A 40 31.43 -14.11 -21.70
N SER A 41 31.57 -13.17 -22.63
CA SER A 41 32.86 -12.73 -23.18
C SER A 41 33.58 -11.64 -22.36
N ALA A 42 32.92 -11.03 -21.36
CA ALA A 42 33.44 -9.87 -20.64
C ALA A 42 34.21 -10.17 -19.33
N VAL A 43 34.27 -11.45 -18.92
CA VAL A 43 34.94 -11.87 -17.66
C VAL A 43 36.18 -12.70 -18.00
N SER A 44 37.37 -12.15 -17.72
CA SER A 44 38.63 -12.89 -17.86
C SER A 44 39.05 -13.49 -16.52
N PHE A 45 39.34 -14.78 -16.51
CA PHE A 45 39.97 -15.46 -15.38
C PHE A 45 41.49 -15.39 -15.55
N ARG A 46 42.20 -14.76 -14.61
CA ARG A 46 43.67 -14.82 -14.59
C ARG A 46 44.09 -16.20 -14.10
N ASP A 47 44.74 -16.96 -14.97
CA ASP A 47 45.29 -18.28 -14.63
C ASP A 47 46.71 -18.11 -14.07
N GLY A 48 46.86 -18.29 -12.76
CA GLY A 48 48.14 -18.24 -12.06
C GLY A 48 48.86 -19.57 -12.15
N SER A 49 49.46 -19.87 -13.31
CA SER A 49 50.39 -21.00 -13.44
C SER A 49 51.75 -20.59 -12.88
N GLN A 50 52.03 -20.90 -11.62
CA GLN A 50 53.42 -21.09 -11.16
C GLN A 50 53.48 -22.00 -9.93
N GLU A 51 54.42 -22.94 -10.01
CA GLU A 51 54.64 -24.08 -9.14
C GLU A 51 55.02 -23.71 -7.70
N GLY A 52 54.57 -24.54 -6.76
CA GLY A 52 55.33 -24.97 -5.57
C GLY A 52 55.62 -23.94 -4.48
N GLY A 53 54.88 -24.01 -3.38
CA GLY A 53 55.31 -23.48 -2.09
C GLY A 53 54.15 -23.08 -1.18
N ASP A 54 54.16 -23.59 0.04
CA ASP A 54 53.24 -23.27 1.12
C ASP A 54 52.95 -21.75 1.21
N ALA A 55 51.71 -21.36 0.89
CA ALA A 55 51.20 -20.02 1.12
C ALA A 55 49.73 -20.10 1.55
N ASP A 56 49.55 -20.12 2.86
CA ASP A 56 48.29 -19.90 3.56
C ASP A 56 47.57 -18.63 3.05
N VAL A 57 46.28 -18.78 2.75
CA VAL A 57 45.21 -17.76 2.84
C VAL A 57 45.23 -16.54 1.88
N GLN A 58 46.23 -16.33 1.02
CA GLN A 58 46.32 -15.09 0.20
C GLN A 58 46.18 -15.19 -1.33
N HIS A 59 45.66 -16.29 -1.90
CA HIS A 59 45.31 -16.35 -3.32
C HIS A 59 43.79 -16.44 -3.55
N GLN A 60 43.09 -15.34 -3.25
CA GLN A 60 41.76 -15.11 -3.80
C GLN A 60 41.91 -14.76 -5.29
N ARG A 61 41.24 -15.53 -6.14
CA ARG A 61 41.12 -15.30 -7.59
C ARG A 61 40.71 -13.85 -7.86
N GLU A 62 41.62 -13.02 -8.37
CA GLU A 62 41.29 -11.67 -8.85
C GLU A 62 40.43 -11.80 -10.12
N LEU A 63 39.10 -11.76 -9.95
CA LEU A 63 38.15 -11.57 -11.04
C LEU A 63 38.31 -10.13 -11.53
N ASN A 64 39.03 -9.94 -12.63
CA ASN A 64 39.22 -8.63 -13.20
C ASN A 64 38.05 -8.32 -14.15
N PHE A 65 37.06 -7.60 -13.64
CA PHE A 65 36.13 -6.85 -14.49
C PHE A 65 36.92 -5.63 -14.99
N PRO A 66 37.09 -5.40 -16.30
CA PRO A 66 37.92 -4.30 -16.81
C PRO A 66 37.64 -2.98 -16.05
N GLU A 67 38.62 -2.15 -15.70
CA GLU A 67 38.34 -0.88 -15.01
C GLU A 67 37.44 0.09 -15.83
N GLN A 68 37.25 -0.20 -17.13
CA GLN A 68 36.28 0.45 -18.02
C GLN A 68 34.91 -0.26 -18.13
N SER A 69 34.63 -1.28 -17.32
CA SER A 69 33.52 -2.23 -17.54
C SER A 69 32.25 -1.94 -16.74
N ASN A 70 31.76 -0.71 -16.88
CA ASN A 70 30.34 -0.58 -17.06
C ASN A 70 30.14 0.23 -18.34
N PRO A 71 29.64 -0.39 -19.42
CA PRO A 71 29.30 0.35 -20.62
C PRO A 71 28.17 1.36 -20.35
N HIS A 72 27.69 1.56 -19.13
CA HIS A 72 26.67 2.54 -18.77
C HIS A 72 27.09 3.47 -17.61
N ALA A 73 28.30 3.32 -17.05
CA ALA A 73 28.75 4.17 -15.94
C ALA A 73 29.42 5.44 -16.44
N LEU A 74 29.12 6.54 -15.75
CA LEU A 74 30.01 7.69 -15.65
C LEU A 74 30.96 7.47 -14.47
N SER A 75 32.25 7.75 -14.66
CA SER A 75 33.26 7.68 -13.59
C SER A 75 33.11 8.87 -12.62
N LEU A 76 33.49 8.67 -11.35
CA LEU A 76 33.56 9.75 -10.34
C LEU A 76 34.52 10.89 -10.75
N ALA A 77 35.52 10.60 -11.59
CA ALA A 77 36.41 11.59 -12.17
C ALA A 77 35.74 12.42 -13.28
N GLU A 78 34.87 11.80 -14.09
CA GLU A 78 34.00 12.52 -15.04
C GLU A 78 32.97 13.36 -14.30
N ILE A 79 32.45 12.88 -13.16
CA ILE A 79 31.56 13.64 -12.27
C ILE A 79 32.30 14.83 -11.62
N SER A 80 33.54 14.63 -11.17
CA SER A 80 34.37 15.69 -10.57
C SER A 80 34.93 16.69 -11.58
N GLY A 81 35.09 16.29 -12.85
CA GLY A 81 35.45 17.17 -13.97
C GLY A 81 34.32 18.11 -14.42
N LEU A 82 33.09 17.88 -13.95
CA LEU A 82 31.92 18.76 -14.14
C LEU A 82 32.01 20.07 -13.34
N ALA A 83 33.06 20.28 -12.54
CA ALA A 83 33.27 21.41 -11.63
C ALA A 83 33.50 22.79 -12.31
N LYS A 84 33.03 22.99 -13.55
CA LYS A 84 33.01 24.31 -14.20
C LYS A 84 31.56 24.82 -14.30
N PRO A 85 31.30 26.11 -14.03
CA PRO A 85 29.95 26.71 -13.99
C PRO A 85 29.21 26.80 -15.34
N ARG A 86 29.68 26.04 -16.35
CA ARG A 86 29.10 25.91 -17.71
C ARG A 86 29.11 24.45 -18.21
N ALA A 87 29.46 23.48 -17.38
CA ALA A 87 29.54 22.08 -17.81
C ALA A 87 28.14 21.52 -18.06
N VAL A 88 27.82 21.33 -19.35
CA VAL A 88 26.69 20.51 -19.81
C VAL A 88 26.84 19.13 -19.16
N PRO A 89 25.78 18.55 -18.59
CA PRO A 89 25.84 17.16 -18.10
C PRO A 89 26.36 16.25 -19.23
N PRO A 90 27.17 15.22 -18.91
CA PRO A 90 27.87 14.44 -19.92
C PRO A 90 26.87 13.87 -20.92
N ALA A 91 27.29 13.81 -22.19
CA ALA A 91 26.48 13.31 -23.28
C ALA A 91 25.88 11.95 -22.89
N PHE A 92 24.55 11.87 -22.84
CA PHE A 92 23.85 10.60 -22.71
C PHE A 92 24.34 9.72 -23.87
N VAL A 93 25.12 8.68 -23.54
CA VAL A 93 25.42 7.62 -24.49
C VAL A 93 24.40 6.52 -24.18
N PRO A 94 23.46 6.26 -25.09
CA PRO A 94 22.42 5.29 -24.86
C PRO A 94 23.02 3.92 -24.54
N PRO A 95 22.37 3.10 -23.69
CA PRO A 95 22.87 1.77 -23.35
C PRO A 95 23.24 0.91 -24.55
N ALA A 96 22.45 0.98 -25.64
CA ALA A 96 22.74 0.26 -26.87
C ALA A 96 24.05 0.68 -27.57
N GLN A 97 24.50 1.92 -27.38
CA GLN A 97 25.68 2.47 -28.06
C GLN A 97 26.98 2.27 -27.30
N ASN A 98 26.94 2.17 -25.98
CA ASN A 98 28.14 2.21 -25.14
C ASN A 98 28.70 0.81 -24.78
N GLY A 99 28.02 -0.27 -25.19
CA GLY A 99 28.47 -1.66 -25.00
C GLY A 99 28.36 -2.57 -26.23
N GLY A 100 27.91 -2.06 -27.37
CA GLY A 100 27.71 -2.85 -28.60
C GLY A 100 26.52 -3.83 -28.53
N TYR A 101 25.65 -3.73 -27.53
CA TYR A 101 24.46 -4.56 -27.37
C TYR A 101 23.24 -3.93 -28.01
N THR A 102 22.41 -4.74 -28.65
CA THR A 102 21.13 -4.28 -29.22
C THR A 102 20.06 -4.11 -28.13
N ARG A 103 19.05 -3.29 -28.39
CA ARG A 103 17.89 -3.13 -27.49
C ARG A 103 17.18 -4.46 -27.21
N ASP A 104 17.09 -5.33 -28.21
CA ASP A 104 16.47 -6.65 -28.07
C ASP A 104 17.27 -7.52 -27.09
N GLN A 105 18.60 -7.50 -27.18
CA GLN A 105 19.46 -8.21 -26.21
C GLN A 105 19.30 -7.66 -24.79
N LEU A 106 19.23 -6.34 -24.61
CA LEU A 106 19.01 -5.72 -23.31
C LEU A 106 17.63 -6.11 -22.74
N LYS A 107 16.60 -6.14 -23.59
CA LYS A 107 15.25 -6.57 -23.23
C LYS A 107 15.20 -8.04 -22.82
N ASP A 108 15.84 -8.92 -23.57
CA ASP A 108 15.97 -10.35 -23.23
C ASP A 108 16.67 -10.56 -21.88
N TRP A 109 17.56 -9.64 -21.50
CA TRP A 109 18.26 -9.62 -20.21
C TRP A 109 17.49 -8.89 -19.10
N GLY A 110 16.26 -8.46 -19.38
CA GLY A 110 15.36 -7.82 -18.42
C GLY A 110 15.72 -6.38 -18.08
N TYR A 111 16.52 -5.69 -18.90
CA TYR A 111 16.77 -4.27 -18.69
C TYR A 111 15.46 -3.45 -18.85
N PRO A 112 15.30 -2.37 -18.07
CA PRO A 112 14.16 -1.46 -18.21
C PRO A 112 14.02 -0.90 -19.63
N ASP A 113 12.80 -0.90 -20.16
CA ASP A 113 12.53 -0.30 -21.46
C ASP A 113 12.54 1.23 -21.36
N TYR A 114 12.98 1.90 -22.43
CA TYR A 114 13.09 3.36 -22.49
C TYR A 114 12.77 3.89 -23.88
N ASP A 115 12.41 5.17 -24.00
CA ASP A 115 12.01 5.76 -25.28
C ASP A 115 13.14 5.66 -26.33
N ALA A 116 12.83 5.10 -27.50
CA ALA A 116 13.78 4.90 -28.59
C ALA A 116 14.40 6.21 -29.11
N LYS A 117 13.73 7.36 -28.92
CA LYS A 117 14.31 8.67 -29.29
C LYS A 117 15.58 8.99 -28.49
N TYR A 118 15.74 8.39 -27.31
CA TYR A 118 16.96 8.56 -26.53
C TYR A 118 18.15 7.92 -27.24
N ASP A 119 17.95 6.90 -28.08
CA ASP A 119 19.03 6.32 -28.89
C ASP A 119 19.45 7.19 -30.08
N ASP A 120 18.69 8.24 -30.44
CA ASP A 120 18.99 9.12 -31.58
C ASP A 120 19.98 10.24 -31.18
N PRO A 121 21.22 10.25 -31.71
CA PRO A 121 22.21 11.28 -31.41
C PRO A 121 21.75 12.70 -31.81
N ARG A 122 20.90 12.82 -32.83
CA ARG A 122 20.38 14.11 -33.28
C ARG A 122 19.35 14.67 -32.31
N TRP A 123 18.44 13.81 -31.83
CA TRP A 123 17.45 14.19 -30.81
C TRP A 123 18.15 14.66 -29.53
N LEU A 124 19.13 13.89 -29.05
CA LEU A 124 19.94 14.24 -27.88
C LEU A 124 20.63 15.60 -28.04
N SER A 125 21.29 15.81 -29.17
CA SER A 125 21.97 17.07 -29.47
C SER A 125 21.01 18.27 -29.46
N GLN A 126 19.80 18.08 -29.98
CA GLN A 126 18.76 19.11 -29.97
C GLN A 126 18.23 19.36 -28.56
N GLN A 127 18.04 18.31 -27.76
CA GLN A 127 17.59 18.40 -26.38
C GLN A 127 18.62 19.14 -25.51
N PHE A 128 19.92 18.83 -25.67
CA PHE A 128 20.98 19.54 -24.94
C PHE A 128 21.04 21.03 -25.26
N ARG A 129 20.82 21.42 -26.53
CA ARG A 129 20.75 22.84 -26.91
C ARG A 129 19.58 23.53 -26.20
N ARG A 130 18.39 22.93 -26.22
CA ARG A 130 17.22 23.47 -25.52
C ARG A 130 17.48 23.66 -24.02
N GLU A 131 18.10 22.68 -23.37
CA GLU A 131 18.43 22.77 -21.94
C GLU A 131 19.53 23.79 -21.62
N THR A 132 20.36 24.14 -22.60
CA THR A 132 21.41 25.18 -22.46
C THR A 132 20.85 26.57 -22.67
N ASP A 133 19.91 26.72 -23.61
CA ASP A 133 19.47 28.03 -24.10
C ASP A 133 18.11 28.48 -23.53
N ASP A 134 17.26 27.56 -23.09
CA ASP A 134 15.90 27.86 -22.59
C ASP A 134 15.75 27.58 -21.07
N PRO A 135 15.58 28.63 -20.25
CA PRO A 135 15.32 28.48 -18.80
C PRO A 135 14.06 27.68 -18.46
N ARG A 136 13.10 27.53 -19.39
CA ARG A 136 11.88 26.74 -19.18
C ARG A 136 12.12 25.24 -19.31
N GLU A 137 13.12 24.85 -20.10
CA GLU A 137 13.46 23.45 -20.38
C GLU A 137 14.47 22.89 -19.35
N ASN A 138 15.20 23.77 -18.65
CA ASN A 138 16.18 23.37 -17.66
C ASN A 138 15.89 23.96 -16.27
N PRO A 139 15.31 23.16 -15.36
CA PRO A 139 15.08 23.58 -13.97
C PRO A 139 16.36 23.98 -13.21
N ASN A 140 17.55 23.62 -13.73
CA ASN A 140 18.83 23.99 -13.16
C ASN A 140 19.45 25.25 -13.77
N PHE A 141 18.76 25.96 -14.67
CA PHE A 141 19.33 27.11 -15.39
C PHE A 141 19.91 28.18 -14.46
N PHE A 142 19.30 28.36 -13.29
CA PHE A 142 19.72 29.33 -12.27
C PHE A 142 20.27 28.68 -10.98
N LEU A 143 20.42 27.36 -10.95
CA LEU A 143 20.90 26.62 -9.78
C LEU A 143 22.39 26.30 -9.94
N THR A 144 23.14 26.42 -8.84
CA THR A 144 24.54 26.01 -8.81
C THR A 144 24.67 24.55 -8.36
N GLN A 145 25.82 23.92 -8.58
CA GLN A 145 26.02 22.50 -8.27
C GLN A 145 26.03 22.21 -6.76
N GLU A 146 26.23 23.25 -5.94
CA GLU A 146 26.16 23.19 -4.49
C GLU A 146 24.70 23.15 -3.99
N ASP A 147 23.72 23.50 -4.82
CA ASP A 147 22.31 23.42 -4.46
C ASP A 147 21.86 21.94 -4.42
N PRO A 148 21.30 21.46 -3.29
CA PRO A 148 20.78 20.10 -3.19
C PRO A 148 19.73 19.76 -4.27
N GLU A 149 18.98 20.73 -4.77
CA GLU A 149 17.95 20.52 -5.78
C GLU A 149 18.53 20.37 -7.20
N PHE A 150 19.76 20.84 -7.45
CA PHE A 150 20.42 20.72 -8.75
C PHE A 150 20.48 19.25 -9.21
N TRP A 151 20.99 18.37 -8.35
CA TRP A 151 21.13 16.95 -8.68
C TRP A 151 19.79 16.23 -8.73
N ASN A 152 18.81 16.65 -7.93
CA ASN A 152 17.45 16.12 -7.99
C ASN A 152 16.79 16.42 -9.33
N ASN A 153 16.88 17.67 -9.80
CA ASN A 153 16.35 18.09 -11.09
C ASN A 153 17.04 17.39 -12.27
N ALA A 154 18.36 17.20 -12.21
CA ALA A 154 19.09 16.45 -13.21
C ALA A 154 18.61 14.99 -13.26
N ALA A 155 18.46 14.34 -12.10
CA ALA A 155 17.97 12.96 -12.00
C ALA A 155 16.49 12.80 -12.43
N ARG A 156 15.68 13.87 -12.39
CA ARG A 156 14.27 13.86 -12.84
C ARG A 156 14.09 13.87 -14.35
N LYS A 157 15.15 14.16 -15.11
CA LYS A 157 15.09 14.20 -16.58
C LYS A 157 14.80 12.80 -17.14
N PRO A 158 13.87 12.65 -18.09
CA PRO A 158 13.46 11.34 -18.60
C PRO A 158 14.60 10.46 -19.14
N HIS A 159 15.53 11.03 -19.91
CA HIS A 159 16.69 10.31 -20.43
C HIS A 159 17.68 9.93 -19.32
N MET A 160 17.86 10.78 -18.30
CA MET A 160 18.70 10.47 -17.13
C MET A 160 18.10 9.33 -16.28
N LYS A 161 16.78 9.30 -16.12
CA LYS A 161 16.09 8.19 -15.43
C LYS A 161 16.32 6.86 -16.14
N ALA A 162 16.19 6.83 -17.47
CA ALA A 162 16.43 5.62 -18.24
C ALA A 162 17.85 5.07 -18.04
N LEU A 163 18.85 5.96 -18.00
CA LEU A 163 20.24 5.61 -17.73
C LEU A 163 20.42 5.06 -16.30
N MET A 164 19.91 5.77 -15.30
CA MET A 164 20.01 5.35 -13.89
C MET A 164 19.34 3.99 -13.66
N GLN A 165 18.14 3.77 -14.22
CA GLN A 165 17.44 2.49 -14.12
C GLN A 165 18.23 1.34 -14.76
N SER A 166 18.88 1.60 -15.90
CA SER A 166 19.75 0.61 -16.55
C SER A 166 21.01 0.31 -15.74
N ASP A 167 21.61 1.33 -15.14
CA ASP A 167 22.79 1.20 -14.27
C ASP A 167 22.46 0.46 -12.96
N ASP A 168 21.33 0.79 -12.33
CA ASP A 168 20.83 0.10 -11.13
C ASP A 168 20.56 -1.38 -11.42
N HIS A 169 19.96 -1.69 -12.57
CA HIS A 169 19.75 -3.08 -13.01
C HIS A 169 21.08 -3.82 -13.21
N TRP A 170 22.07 -3.18 -13.83
CA TRP A 170 23.40 -3.75 -14.00
C TRP A 170 24.09 -4.02 -12.65
N LYS A 171 24.05 -3.06 -11.72
CA LYS A 171 24.63 -3.19 -10.37
C LYS A 171 23.96 -4.31 -9.60
N LEU A 172 22.63 -4.37 -9.62
CA LEU A 172 21.86 -5.43 -8.97
C LEU A 172 22.25 -6.79 -9.51
N ARG A 173 22.33 -6.93 -10.85
CA ARG A 173 22.72 -8.17 -11.51
C ARG A 173 24.16 -8.58 -11.16
N LYS A 174 25.10 -7.64 -11.18
CA LYS A 174 26.50 -7.86 -10.79
C LYS A 174 26.60 -8.35 -9.35
N ASN A 175 25.93 -7.67 -8.42
CA ASN A 175 25.95 -8.04 -7.01
C ASN A 175 25.31 -9.42 -6.77
N THR A 176 24.19 -9.69 -7.42
CA THR A 176 23.52 -11.00 -7.37
C THR A 176 24.45 -12.09 -7.91
N TRP A 177 25.10 -11.85 -9.04
CA TRP A 177 26.05 -12.81 -9.62
C TRP A 177 27.25 -13.04 -8.71
N LEU A 178 27.84 -11.99 -8.13
CA LEU A 178 28.96 -12.11 -7.19
C LEU A 178 28.56 -12.92 -5.96
N GLN A 179 27.36 -12.70 -5.43
CA GLN A 179 26.83 -13.47 -4.30
C GLN A 179 26.65 -14.95 -4.68
N GLN A 180 26.02 -15.23 -5.82
CA GLN A 180 25.84 -16.60 -6.31
C GLN A 180 27.19 -17.29 -6.56
N PHE A 181 28.14 -16.58 -7.16
CA PHE A 181 29.48 -17.10 -7.42
C PHE A 181 30.21 -17.44 -6.12
N GLN A 182 30.17 -16.54 -5.12
CA GLN A 182 30.72 -16.79 -3.79
C GLN A 182 30.05 -18.00 -3.13
N GLU A 183 28.72 -18.13 -3.19
CA GLU A 183 27.98 -19.28 -2.65
C GLU A 183 28.40 -20.60 -3.33
N VAL A 184 28.61 -20.58 -4.64
CA VAL A 184 29.11 -21.76 -5.37
C VAL A 184 30.55 -22.10 -4.93
N GLN A 185 31.42 -21.11 -4.75
CA GLN A 185 32.79 -21.34 -4.26
C GLN A 185 32.78 -21.93 -2.84
N THR A 186 32.03 -21.35 -1.91
CA THR A 186 31.94 -21.85 -0.53
C THR A 186 31.33 -23.24 -0.48
N THR A 187 30.29 -23.50 -1.26
CA THR A 187 29.67 -24.84 -1.37
C THR A 187 30.67 -25.86 -1.91
N ASN A 188 31.45 -25.52 -2.94
CA ASN A 188 32.46 -26.42 -3.48
C ASN A 188 33.62 -26.68 -2.51
N GLN A 189 34.04 -25.67 -1.74
CA GLN A 189 35.01 -25.86 -0.65
C GLN A 189 34.45 -26.80 0.41
N PHE A 190 33.21 -26.56 0.85
CA PHE A 190 32.53 -27.43 1.80
C PHE A 190 32.43 -28.88 1.32
N ARG A 191 32.08 -29.11 0.04
CA ARG A 191 32.05 -30.47 -0.54
C ARG A 191 33.38 -31.20 -0.39
N ARG A 192 34.51 -30.51 -0.59
CA ARG A 192 35.85 -31.10 -0.40
C ARG A 192 36.08 -31.49 1.05
N GLU A 193 35.81 -30.59 1.99
CA GLU A 193 35.95 -30.86 3.42
C GLU A 193 35.01 -31.99 3.90
N LEU A 194 33.77 -32.02 3.40
CA LEU A 194 32.82 -33.08 3.71
C LEU A 194 33.31 -34.44 3.20
N ALA A 195 33.96 -34.49 2.03
CA ALA A 195 34.53 -35.72 1.49
C ALA A 195 35.57 -36.33 2.42
N ASP A 196 36.51 -35.51 2.90
CA ASP A 196 37.57 -35.94 3.80
C ASP A 196 36.99 -36.42 5.14
N ARG A 197 35.97 -35.72 5.68
CA ARG A 197 35.27 -36.13 6.91
C ARG A 197 34.44 -37.40 6.76
N LEU A 198 33.84 -37.65 5.59
CA LEU A 198 33.08 -38.88 5.32
C LEU A 198 33.98 -40.11 5.24
N ASP A 199 35.25 -39.95 4.86
CA ASP A 199 36.22 -41.06 4.84
C ASP A 199 36.55 -41.61 6.23
N GLU A 200 36.41 -40.79 7.27
CA GLU A 200 36.56 -41.18 8.68
C GLU A 200 35.37 -42.00 9.21
N CYS A 201 34.24 -42.05 8.48
CA CYS A 201 33.03 -42.77 8.89
C CYS A 201 33.10 -44.27 8.54
N THR A 202 32.29 -45.08 9.23
CA THR A 202 32.17 -46.51 8.97
C THR A 202 31.73 -46.80 7.53
N MET A 203 32.10 -47.98 7.02
CA MET A 203 31.71 -48.39 5.66
C MET A 203 30.18 -48.46 5.47
N ALA A 204 29.43 -48.74 6.53
CA ALA A 204 27.96 -48.77 6.50
C ALA A 204 27.38 -47.38 6.22
N THR A 205 27.82 -46.37 6.97
CA THR A 205 27.43 -44.96 6.78
C THR A 205 27.81 -44.44 5.39
N ARG A 206 29.02 -44.78 4.93
CA ARG A 206 29.47 -44.43 3.58
C ARG A 206 28.56 -45.03 2.49
N ARG A 207 28.25 -46.33 2.57
CA ARG A 207 27.31 -46.99 1.65
C ARG A 207 25.89 -46.42 1.69
N LEU A 208 25.49 -45.85 2.83
CA LEU A 208 24.20 -45.19 2.99
C LEU A 208 24.15 -43.87 2.21
N VAL A 209 25.17 -43.03 2.37
CA VAL A 209 25.17 -41.64 1.89
C VAL A 209 25.62 -41.50 0.44
N THR A 210 26.61 -42.28 -0.02
CA THR A 210 27.23 -42.10 -1.35
C THR A 210 26.25 -42.09 -2.54
N PRO A 211 25.22 -42.95 -2.61
CA PRO A 211 24.28 -42.94 -3.74
C PRO A 211 23.47 -41.65 -3.82
N ILE A 212 23.15 -41.05 -2.67
CA ILE A 212 22.22 -39.92 -2.55
C ILE A 212 22.92 -38.57 -2.33
N LEU A 213 24.25 -38.55 -2.19
CA LEU A 213 25.04 -37.36 -1.85
C LEU A 213 24.94 -36.22 -2.89
N HIS A 214 24.66 -36.55 -4.15
CA HIS A 214 24.53 -35.57 -5.24
C HIS A 214 23.23 -34.75 -5.16
N TYR A 215 22.26 -35.17 -4.35
CA TYR A 215 21.02 -34.44 -4.13
C TYR A 215 21.21 -33.29 -3.14
N ARG A 216 20.76 -32.09 -3.52
CA ARG A 216 20.88 -30.86 -2.73
C ARG A 216 20.26 -30.98 -1.33
N ALA A 217 19.19 -31.75 -1.19
CA ALA A 217 18.57 -32.08 0.11
C ALA A 217 19.53 -32.75 1.09
N VAL A 218 20.29 -33.73 0.60
CA VAL A 218 21.23 -34.52 1.40
C VAL A 218 22.46 -33.67 1.73
N GLU A 219 22.97 -32.93 0.73
CA GLU A 219 24.08 -31.99 0.94
C GLU A 219 23.78 -30.95 2.02
N ALA A 220 22.59 -30.35 1.96
CA ALA A 220 22.20 -29.33 2.92
C ALA A 220 22.03 -29.88 4.34
N TYR A 221 21.48 -31.08 4.47
CA TYR A 221 21.42 -31.77 5.75
C TYR A 221 22.81 -32.10 6.31
N LEU A 222 23.74 -32.58 5.48
CA LEU A 222 25.11 -32.88 5.91
C LEU A 222 25.88 -31.61 6.31
N MET A 223 25.66 -30.46 5.66
CA MET A 223 26.15 -29.16 6.11
C MET A 223 25.69 -28.83 7.53
N GLN A 224 24.40 -29.05 7.82
CA GLN A 224 23.85 -28.83 9.16
C GLN A 224 24.49 -29.77 10.18
N VAL A 225 24.70 -31.04 9.83
CA VAL A 225 25.34 -32.03 10.70
C VAL A 225 26.79 -31.64 11.02
N VAL A 226 27.57 -31.20 10.02
CA VAL A 226 28.95 -30.70 10.25
C VAL A 226 28.94 -29.53 11.22
N ARG A 227 28.04 -28.56 11.01
CA ARG A 227 27.93 -27.38 11.87
C ARG A 227 27.53 -27.75 13.31
N GLN A 228 26.55 -28.64 13.49
CA GLN A 228 26.12 -29.10 14.82
C GLN A 228 27.20 -29.89 15.55
N ALA A 229 27.97 -30.71 14.83
CA ALA A 229 29.10 -31.42 15.40
C ALA A 229 30.18 -30.43 15.90
N GLN A 230 30.48 -29.39 15.11
CA GLN A 230 31.40 -28.31 15.49
C GLN A 230 30.90 -27.51 16.70
N GLU A 231 29.63 -27.08 16.70
CA GLU A 231 29.02 -26.32 17.81
C GLU A 231 29.05 -27.09 19.12
N ARG A 232 28.88 -28.42 19.07
CA ARG A 232 28.90 -29.31 20.24
C ARG A 232 30.30 -29.82 20.59
N GLY A 233 31.31 -29.49 19.79
CA GLY A 233 32.69 -29.94 20.00
C GLY A 233 32.88 -31.45 19.88
N VAL A 234 32.05 -32.15 19.10
CA VAL A 234 32.14 -33.61 18.89
C VAL A 234 32.65 -33.95 17.48
N PRO A 235 33.40 -35.05 17.31
CA PRO A 235 33.83 -35.51 15.99
C PRO A 235 32.64 -35.72 15.05
N PHE A 236 32.79 -35.31 13.79
CA PHE A 236 31.74 -35.42 12.78
C PHE A 236 31.24 -36.86 12.62
N ALA A 237 32.16 -37.84 12.53
CA ALA A 237 31.80 -39.24 12.39
C ALA A 237 30.93 -39.73 13.55
N GLN A 238 31.25 -39.35 14.80
CA GLN A 238 30.47 -39.72 15.97
C GLN A 238 29.05 -39.15 15.94
N PHE A 239 28.89 -37.90 15.47
CA PHE A 239 27.58 -37.26 15.38
C PHE A 239 26.75 -37.80 14.21
N LEU A 240 27.40 -38.06 13.07
CA LEU A 240 26.75 -38.62 11.89
C LEU A 240 26.25 -40.04 12.16
N GLU A 241 26.99 -40.83 12.94
CA GLU A 241 26.66 -42.22 13.29
C GLU A 241 25.69 -42.34 14.47
N ALA A 242 25.26 -41.22 15.05
CA ALA A 242 24.21 -41.22 16.06
C ALA A 242 22.90 -41.81 15.49
N PRO A 243 22.12 -42.56 16.28
CA PRO A 243 20.91 -43.26 15.79
C PRO A 243 19.89 -42.33 15.12
N GLU A 244 19.75 -41.12 15.64
CA GLU A 244 18.83 -40.10 15.14
C GLU A 244 19.24 -39.58 13.75
N THR A 245 20.53 -39.28 13.58
CA THR A 245 21.11 -38.80 12.31
C THR A 245 21.08 -39.90 11.24
N GLN A 246 21.43 -41.14 11.61
CA GLN A 246 21.37 -42.29 10.71
C GLN A 246 19.94 -42.61 10.25
N ARG A 247 18.96 -42.52 11.16
CA ARG A 247 17.55 -42.73 10.81
C ARG A 247 17.08 -41.72 9.77
N MET A 248 17.44 -40.45 9.92
CA MET A 248 17.07 -39.42 8.95
C MET A 248 17.71 -39.65 7.57
N LEU A 249 18.99 -40.03 7.53
CA LEU A 249 19.67 -40.38 6.27
C LEU A 249 19.07 -41.62 5.60
N PHE A 250 18.61 -42.59 6.40
CA PHE A 250 17.92 -43.77 5.90
C PHE A 250 16.55 -43.42 5.31
N ASP A 251 15.79 -42.56 5.97
CA ASP A 251 14.51 -42.07 5.47
C ASP A 251 14.68 -41.27 4.17
N PHE A 252 15.73 -40.43 4.09
CA PHE A 252 16.09 -39.72 2.86
C PHE A 252 16.41 -40.70 1.74
N ARG A 253 17.24 -41.71 2.01
CA ARG A 253 17.58 -42.74 1.03
C ARG A 253 16.37 -43.48 0.52
N ASN A 254 15.49 -43.95 1.40
CA ASN A 254 14.30 -44.71 0.99
C ASN A 254 13.37 -43.87 0.12
N THR A 255 13.20 -42.59 0.48
CA THR A 255 12.35 -41.67 -0.27
C THR A 255 12.94 -41.40 -1.66
N ILE A 256 14.24 -41.16 -1.74
CA ILE A 256 14.94 -40.91 -3.02
C ILE A 256 14.99 -42.17 -3.88
N ASP A 257 15.27 -43.35 -3.30
CA ASP A 257 15.30 -44.62 -4.02
C ASP A 257 13.91 -45.00 -4.57
N ALA A 258 12.82 -44.59 -3.88
CA ALA A 258 11.45 -44.85 -4.32
C ALA A 258 10.92 -43.85 -5.36
N GLU A 259 11.31 -42.58 -5.26
CA GLU A 259 10.64 -41.47 -5.97
C GLU A 259 11.60 -40.66 -6.88
N GLY A 260 12.89 -40.97 -6.85
CA GLY A 260 13.93 -40.27 -7.63
C GLY A 260 14.01 -38.77 -7.30
N ASP A 261 14.20 -37.96 -8.33
CA ASP A 261 14.41 -36.52 -8.22
C ASP A 261 13.22 -35.79 -7.56
N GLN A 262 11.99 -36.27 -7.78
CA GLN A 262 10.78 -35.69 -7.15
C GLN A 262 10.75 -35.92 -5.64
N GLY A 263 11.30 -37.04 -5.17
CA GLY A 263 11.46 -37.30 -3.74
C GLY A 263 12.49 -36.36 -3.13
N ALA A 264 13.63 -36.18 -3.80
CA ALA A 264 14.67 -35.26 -3.37
C ALA A 264 14.19 -33.79 -3.30
N ASP A 265 13.43 -33.33 -4.30
CA ASP A 265 12.86 -31.98 -4.31
C ASP A 265 11.85 -31.77 -3.18
N ARG A 266 11.03 -32.76 -2.86
CA ARG A 266 10.10 -32.69 -1.72
C ARG A 266 10.82 -32.62 -0.38
N ILE A 267 11.86 -33.41 -0.19
CA ILE A 267 12.70 -33.34 1.02
C ILE A 267 13.33 -31.95 1.11
N PHE A 268 13.88 -31.45 0.00
CA PHE A 268 14.51 -30.13 -0.05
C PHE A 268 13.51 -29.00 0.29
N GLU A 269 12.31 -29.02 -0.30
CA GLU A 269 11.28 -28.02 -0.05
C GLU A 269 10.78 -28.06 1.40
N ALA A 270 10.50 -29.25 1.95
CA ALA A 270 10.10 -29.40 3.35
C ALA A 270 11.16 -28.86 4.33
N TRP A 271 12.42 -29.08 3.99
CA TRP A 271 13.57 -28.59 4.77
C TRP A 271 13.77 -27.08 4.62
N HIS A 272 13.61 -26.53 3.41
CA HIS A 272 13.66 -25.10 3.14
C HIS A 272 12.53 -24.32 3.84
N GLN A 273 11.30 -24.84 3.79
CA GLN A 273 10.14 -24.29 4.50
C GLN A 273 10.35 -24.24 6.02
N ARG A 274 11.04 -25.23 6.60
CA ARG A 274 11.39 -25.21 8.02
C ARG A 274 12.38 -24.09 8.34
N GLY A 275 13.40 -23.90 7.51
CA GLY A 275 14.37 -22.81 7.63
C GLY A 275 13.74 -21.42 7.42
N ILE A 276 12.82 -21.26 6.46
CA ILE A 276 12.05 -20.03 6.25
C ILE A 276 11.19 -19.72 7.47
N LYS A 277 10.51 -20.70 8.04
CA LYS A 277 9.69 -20.51 9.26
C LYS A 277 10.52 -20.11 10.47
N GLU A 278 11.71 -20.69 10.65
CA GLU A 278 12.64 -20.29 11.71
C GLU A 278 13.23 -18.89 11.48
N ASN A 279 13.56 -18.52 10.25
CA ASN A 279 14.03 -17.18 9.89
C ASN A 279 12.93 -16.13 10.00
N ALA A 280 11.70 -16.44 9.56
CA ALA A 280 10.53 -15.58 9.71
C ALA A 280 10.18 -15.42 11.18
N ALA A 281 10.22 -16.50 11.99
CA ALA A 281 10.07 -16.41 13.43
C ALA A 281 11.21 -15.60 14.08
N SER A 282 12.43 -15.66 13.55
CA SER A 282 13.56 -14.84 14.01
C SER A 282 13.42 -13.37 13.61
N HIS A 283 12.89 -13.09 12.43
CA HIS A 283 12.57 -11.75 11.94
C HIS A 283 11.39 -11.15 12.72
N GLU A 284 10.39 -11.96 13.06
CA GLU A 284 9.26 -11.59 13.91
C GLU A 284 9.73 -11.39 15.36
N ARG A 285 10.64 -12.22 15.87
CA ARG A 285 11.33 -12.00 17.16
C ARG A 285 12.17 -10.71 17.17
N ARG A 286 12.74 -10.28 16.04
CA ARG A 286 13.42 -8.97 15.88
C ARG A 286 12.43 -7.79 15.86
N LYS A 287 11.20 -7.99 15.37
CA LYS A 287 10.12 -6.99 15.48
C LYS A 287 9.54 -6.91 16.91
N ILE A 288 9.53 -8.03 17.63
CA ILE A 288 9.00 -8.15 18.99
C ILE A 288 10.02 -7.72 20.06
N GLN A 289 11.33 -7.82 19.80
CA GLN A 289 12.35 -7.21 20.66
C GLN A 289 12.19 -5.70 20.63
N GLY A 290 11.91 -5.13 21.79
CA GLY A 290 11.65 -3.69 22.00
C GLY A 290 12.80 -2.77 21.57
N PRO A 291 12.66 -1.47 21.89
CA PRO A 291 13.07 -0.36 21.03
C PRO A 291 14.50 -0.48 20.51
N GLN A 292 14.65 -0.48 19.17
CA GLN A 292 15.89 -0.04 18.53
C GLN A 292 16.24 1.35 19.06
N ALA A 293 17.54 1.58 19.28
CA ALA A 293 18.07 2.86 19.73
C ALA A 293 17.61 3.99 18.79
N ASP A 294 17.38 5.17 19.35
CA ASP A 294 17.03 6.34 18.55
C ASP A 294 18.08 6.60 17.47
N SER A 295 17.63 6.98 16.27
CA SER A 295 18.54 7.29 15.17
C SER A 295 19.37 8.53 15.52
N SER A 296 20.60 8.56 15.03
CA SER A 296 21.42 9.78 15.11
C SER A 296 20.76 10.92 14.32
N MET A 297 20.98 12.17 14.72
CA MET A 297 20.41 13.32 14.02
C MET A 297 20.84 13.42 12.55
N LYS A 298 22.01 12.87 12.20
CA LYS A 298 22.45 12.77 10.81
C LYS A 298 21.57 11.81 10.03
N GLU A 299 21.29 10.62 10.55
CA GLU A 299 20.40 9.64 9.91
C GLU A 299 18.97 10.16 9.77
N VAL A 300 18.47 10.87 10.80
CA VAL A 300 17.16 11.54 10.75
C VAL A 300 17.13 12.58 9.62
N HIS A 301 18.14 13.45 9.54
CA HIS A 301 18.21 14.47 8.49
C HIS A 301 18.31 13.85 7.08
N ASP A 302 19.20 12.86 6.91
CA ASP A 302 19.39 12.18 5.63
C ASP A 302 18.08 11.47 5.21
N GLY A 303 17.45 10.70 6.12
CA GLY A 303 16.19 10.01 5.84
C GLY A 303 15.04 10.95 5.50
N LEU A 304 14.92 12.08 6.21
CA LEU A 304 13.91 13.12 5.92
C LEU A 304 14.16 13.82 4.58
N SER A 305 15.43 14.07 4.23
CA SER A 305 15.83 14.62 2.92
C SER A 305 15.45 13.66 1.79
N PHE A 306 15.77 12.37 1.93
CA PHE A 306 15.37 11.33 0.98
C PHE A 306 13.84 11.22 0.84
N ALA A 307 13.11 11.16 1.95
CA ALA A 307 11.65 11.10 1.94
C ALA A 307 11.03 12.32 1.24
N THR A 308 11.58 13.51 1.48
CA THR A 308 11.13 14.76 0.84
C THR A 308 11.41 14.78 -0.66
N LYS A 309 12.59 14.29 -1.07
CA LYS A 309 12.93 14.11 -2.49
C LYS A 309 11.91 13.20 -3.18
N TYR A 310 11.69 12.00 -2.65
CA TYR A 310 10.76 11.03 -3.23
C TYR A 310 9.30 11.49 -3.21
N ARG A 311 8.91 12.28 -2.20
CA ARG A 311 7.60 12.95 -2.18
C ARG A 311 7.43 13.85 -3.41
N LYS A 312 8.43 14.71 -3.70
CA LYS A 312 8.42 15.60 -4.88
C LYS A 312 8.48 14.80 -6.18
N ASP A 313 9.38 13.82 -6.27
CA ASP A 313 9.57 13.01 -7.47
C ASP A 313 8.29 12.28 -7.88
N GLY A 314 7.56 11.73 -6.91
CA GLY A 314 6.28 11.10 -7.20
C GLY A 314 5.19 12.07 -7.63
N VAL A 315 5.18 13.32 -7.15
CA VAL A 315 4.24 14.36 -7.64
C VAL A 315 4.54 14.70 -9.09
N VAL A 316 5.81 14.87 -9.45
CA VAL A 316 6.23 15.14 -10.84
C VAL A 316 5.80 14.01 -11.77
N GLU A 317 6.00 12.74 -11.38
CA GLU A 317 5.56 11.61 -12.20
C GLU A 317 4.04 11.48 -12.27
N TRP A 318 3.34 11.82 -11.19
CA TRP A 318 1.89 11.84 -11.17
C TRP A 318 1.32 12.88 -12.15
N GLU A 319 1.88 14.08 -12.18
CA GLU A 319 1.50 15.15 -13.11
C GLU A 319 1.80 14.79 -14.57
N ARG A 320 2.85 14.00 -14.81
CA ARG A 320 3.17 13.42 -16.14
C ARG A 320 2.22 12.30 -16.55
N GLY A 321 1.36 11.82 -15.66
CA GLY A 321 0.42 10.72 -15.90
C GLY A 321 0.97 9.32 -15.57
N ASN A 322 2.24 9.22 -15.15
CA ASN A 322 2.94 7.97 -14.85
C ASN A 322 2.62 7.50 -13.42
N ALA A 323 1.44 6.90 -13.23
CA ALA A 323 0.96 6.48 -11.92
C ALA A 323 1.84 5.41 -11.25
N GLU A 324 2.45 4.50 -12.02
CA GLU A 324 3.32 3.44 -11.52
C GLU A 324 4.61 3.99 -10.91
N ASP A 325 5.28 4.90 -11.62
CA ASP A 325 6.52 5.50 -11.14
C ASP A 325 6.27 6.48 -9.99
N ALA A 326 5.12 7.16 -10.00
CA ALA A 326 4.67 7.93 -8.84
C ALA A 326 4.49 7.04 -7.60
N LEU A 327 3.85 5.86 -7.74
CA LEU A 327 3.69 4.92 -6.63
C LEU A 327 5.05 4.40 -6.15
N LYS A 328 5.96 4.03 -7.05
CA LYS A 328 7.32 3.58 -6.69
C LYS A 328 8.06 4.65 -5.90
N ALA A 329 8.03 5.90 -6.35
CA ALA A 329 8.66 7.00 -5.63
C ALA A 329 8.08 7.15 -4.22
N TRP A 330 6.75 7.17 -4.07
CA TRP A 330 6.14 7.29 -2.75
C TRP A 330 6.38 6.09 -1.83
N ARG A 331 6.51 4.87 -2.37
CA ARG A 331 6.95 3.68 -1.61
C ARG A 331 8.36 3.87 -1.06
N LEU A 332 9.32 4.27 -1.91
CA LEU A 332 10.70 4.54 -1.49
C LEU A 332 10.77 5.64 -0.43
N GLY A 333 9.93 6.68 -0.56
CA GLY A 333 9.80 7.72 0.46
C GLY A 333 9.28 7.20 1.80
N CYS A 334 8.28 6.31 1.79
CA CYS A 334 7.78 5.68 3.03
C CYS A 334 8.85 4.78 3.67
N GLU A 335 9.52 3.97 2.87
CA GLU A 335 10.58 3.05 3.31
C GLU A 335 11.77 3.81 3.92
N ALA A 336 12.11 4.99 3.38
CA ALA A 336 13.12 5.87 3.98
C ALA A 336 12.72 6.34 5.39
N LEU A 337 11.43 6.62 5.61
CA LEU A 337 10.91 7.01 6.92
C LEU A 337 10.77 5.84 7.90
N GLU A 338 10.53 4.62 7.41
CA GLU A 338 10.47 3.41 8.25
C GLU A 338 11.84 3.05 8.85
N ARG A 339 12.93 3.48 8.21
CA ARG A 339 14.31 3.24 8.66
C ARG A 339 14.79 4.20 9.75
N ILE A 340 14.06 5.28 10.01
CA ILE A 340 14.48 6.32 10.96
C ILE A 340 13.52 6.39 12.15
N ARG A 341 14.10 6.64 13.33
CA ARG A 341 13.33 6.94 14.54
C ARG A 341 13.83 8.26 15.12
N VAL A 342 12.94 9.26 15.10
CA VAL A 342 13.24 10.60 15.64
C VAL A 342 13.19 10.55 17.17
N PRO A 343 14.26 10.95 17.89
CA PRO A 343 14.23 11.04 19.34
C PRO A 343 13.16 12.03 19.83
N ASP A 344 12.48 11.72 20.94
CA ASP A 344 11.41 12.55 21.50
C ASP A 344 11.89 13.94 21.97
N THR A 345 13.21 14.14 22.11
CA THR A 345 13.82 15.44 22.42
C THR A 345 13.72 16.45 21.27
N HIS A 346 13.47 15.99 20.04
CA HIS A 346 13.50 16.79 18.81
C HIS A 346 12.09 17.02 18.25
N ALA A 347 11.29 17.84 18.95
CA ALA A 347 9.90 18.10 18.60
C ALA A 347 9.70 18.70 17.18
N SER A 348 10.62 19.55 16.71
CA SER A 348 10.58 20.12 15.36
C SER A 348 10.71 19.06 14.27
N GLU A 349 11.67 18.17 14.41
CA GLU A 349 11.96 17.09 13.47
C GLU A 349 10.87 16.02 13.54
N GLN A 350 10.30 15.77 14.72
CA GLN A 350 9.19 14.85 14.89
C GLN A 350 7.92 15.37 14.20
N LYS A 351 7.66 16.68 14.31
CA LYS A 351 6.58 17.34 13.57
C LYS A 351 6.81 17.25 12.06
N PHE A 352 8.01 17.59 11.59
CA PHE A 352 8.34 17.52 10.16
C PHE A 352 8.28 16.08 9.62
N PHE A 353 8.75 15.09 10.39
CA PHE A 353 8.61 13.67 10.08
C PHE A 353 7.15 13.28 9.89
N SER A 354 6.28 13.67 10.83
CA SER A 354 4.85 13.38 10.75
C SER A 354 4.21 14.01 9.51
N GLU A 355 4.52 15.28 9.22
CA GLU A 355 4.01 15.98 8.04
C GLU A 355 4.41 15.31 6.72
N VAL A 356 5.71 14.98 6.57
CA VAL A 356 6.24 14.32 5.37
C VAL A 356 5.62 12.92 5.22
N ARG A 357 5.52 12.17 6.33
CA ARG A 357 4.91 10.84 6.35
C ARG A 357 3.46 10.86 5.91
N VAL A 358 2.66 11.75 6.50
CA VAL A 358 1.23 11.90 6.17
C VAL A 358 1.06 12.29 4.70
N ALA A 359 1.88 13.19 4.17
CA ALA A 359 1.83 13.59 2.77
C ALA A 359 2.16 12.42 1.81
N LEU A 360 3.22 11.65 2.11
CA LEU A 360 3.59 10.46 1.35
C LEU A 360 2.49 9.41 1.35
N LEU A 361 1.93 9.08 2.51
CA LEU A 361 0.86 8.09 2.65
C LEU A 361 -0.42 8.51 1.91
N LYS A 362 -0.80 9.80 1.98
CA LYS A 362 -1.95 10.33 1.22
C LYS A 362 -1.77 10.14 -0.29
N ASN A 363 -0.56 10.40 -0.79
CA ASN A 363 -0.25 10.26 -2.21
C ASN A 363 -0.14 8.77 -2.62
N ARG A 364 0.54 7.95 -1.81
CA ARG A 364 0.65 6.50 -1.99
C ARG A 364 -0.74 5.85 -2.07
N ALA A 365 -1.64 6.18 -1.14
CA ALA A 365 -3.02 5.70 -1.16
C ALA A 365 -3.75 6.07 -2.47
N LEU A 366 -3.56 7.30 -2.96
CA LEU A 366 -4.18 7.76 -4.21
C LEU A 366 -3.65 6.98 -5.43
N ALA A 367 -2.33 6.81 -5.58
CA ALA A 367 -1.79 6.05 -6.70
C ALA A 367 -2.11 4.56 -6.61
N ALA A 368 -2.06 3.98 -5.41
CA ALA A 368 -2.40 2.58 -5.19
C ALA A 368 -3.86 2.29 -5.60
N LEU A 369 -4.81 3.19 -5.32
CA LEU A 369 -6.18 3.07 -5.82
C LEU A 369 -6.26 3.10 -7.35
N LYS A 370 -5.51 4.01 -7.99
CA LYS A 370 -5.48 4.13 -9.47
C LYS A 370 -4.91 2.89 -10.14
N LEU A 371 -3.99 2.18 -9.47
CA LEU A 371 -3.35 0.95 -9.95
C LEU A 371 -3.99 -0.33 -9.42
N HIS A 372 -5.13 -0.23 -8.73
CA HIS A 372 -5.85 -1.38 -8.15
C HIS A 372 -5.05 -2.18 -7.10
N CYS A 373 -4.03 -1.57 -6.49
CA CYS A 373 -3.28 -2.12 -5.36
C CYS A 373 -4.08 -1.89 -4.05
N TRP A 374 -5.18 -2.61 -3.88
CA TRP A 374 -6.19 -2.29 -2.87
C TRP A 374 -5.71 -2.45 -1.41
N GLN A 375 -4.93 -3.49 -1.08
CA GLN A 375 -4.40 -3.66 0.28
C GLN A 375 -3.50 -2.49 0.69
N GLU A 376 -2.57 -2.11 -0.18
CA GLU A 376 -1.64 -1.01 0.08
C GLU A 376 -2.35 0.34 0.22
N ALA A 377 -3.40 0.57 -0.59
CA ALA A 377 -4.25 1.75 -0.46
C ALA A 377 -4.98 1.79 0.88
N LEU A 378 -5.47 0.63 1.34
CA LEU A 378 -6.15 0.48 2.63
C LEU A 378 -5.19 0.79 3.79
N GLU A 379 -4.03 0.13 3.83
CA GLU A 379 -3.00 0.34 4.85
C GLU A 379 -2.57 1.82 4.92
N SER A 380 -2.28 2.41 3.77
CA SER A 380 -1.85 3.81 3.68
C SER A 380 -2.94 4.78 4.18
N ALA A 381 -4.22 4.50 3.88
CA ALA A 381 -5.33 5.31 4.37
C ALA A 381 -5.53 5.16 5.89
N GLU A 382 -5.39 3.95 6.42
CA GLU A 382 -5.49 3.70 7.87
C GLU A 382 -4.36 4.37 8.65
N ASP A 383 -3.14 4.36 8.13
CA ASP A 383 -2.01 5.03 8.77
C ASP A 383 -2.15 6.57 8.79
N VAL A 384 -2.77 7.15 7.76
CA VAL A 384 -3.15 8.58 7.78
C VAL A 384 -4.18 8.85 8.87
N LEU A 385 -5.20 8.00 9.00
CA LEU A 385 -6.27 8.14 9.99
C LEU A 385 -5.79 7.96 11.44
N LYS A 386 -4.70 7.22 11.68
CA LYS A 386 -4.05 7.17 13.00
C LYS A 386 -3.46 8.52 13.43
N THR A 387 -3.16 9.39 12.46
CA THR A 387 -2.59 10.72 12.71
C THR A 387 -3.65 11.81 12.68
N ASP A 388 -4.58 11.75 11.72
CA ASP A 388 -5.69 12.70 11.56
C ASP A 388 -6.97 11.93 11.23
N ASP A 389 -7.82 11.75 12.24
CA ASP A 389 -9.09 11.04 12.11
C ASP A 389 -10.20 11.87 11.44
N GLN A 390 -9.98 13.18 11.25
CA GLN A 390 -10.89 14.11 10.58
C GLN A 390 -10.61 14.25 9.08
N ASP A 391 -9.63 13.51 8.53
CA ASP A 391 -9.35 13.55 7.09
C ASP A 391 -10.40 12.75 6.28
N HIS A 392 -11.43 13.45 5.79
CA HIS A 392 -12.45 12.88 4.91
C HIS A 392 -11.88 12.24 3.63
N LYS A 393 -10.75 12.71 3.10
CA LYS A 393 -10.12 12.11 1.90
C LYS A 393 -9.51 10.77 2.23
N ALA A 394 -8.90 10.63 3.42
CA ALA A 394 -8.37 9.35 3.89
C ALA A 394 -9.51 8.34 4.11
N TRP A 395 -10.61 8.76 4.74
CA TRP A 395 -11.82 7.94 4.86
C TRP A 395 -12.41 7.53 3.50
N PHE A 396 -12.45 8.44 2.54
CA PHE A 396 -12.97 8.15 1.20
C PHE A 396 -12.06 7.18 0.43
N ARG A 397 -10.73 7.35 0.53
CA ARG A 397 -9.76 6.42 -0.05
C ARG A 397 -9.87 5.03 0.58
N LYS A 398 -10.03 4.95 1.91
CA LYS A 398 -10.31 3.70 2.64
C LYS A 398 -11.58 3.02 2.11
N ALA A 399 -12.66 3.77 1.94
CA ALA A 399 -13.91 3.26 1.37
C ALA A 399 -13.71 2.68 -0.04
N CYS A 400 -12.94 3.35 -0.91
CA CYS A 400 -12.65 2.86 -2.25
C CYS A 400 -11.76 1.60 -2.25
N ALA A 401 -10.80 1.51 -1.34
CA ALA A 401 -9.96 0.31 -1.19
C ALA A 401 -10.78 -0.89 -0.70
N LEU A 402 -11.68 -0.69 0.28
CA LEU A 402 -12.58 -1.72 0.79
C LEU A 402 -13.56 -2.22 -0.29
N GLU A 403 -14.08 -1.30 -1.11
CA GLU A 403 -14.89 -1.64 -2.28
C GLU A 403 -14.12 -2.56 -3.25
N GLY A 404 -12.87 -2.20 -3.58
CA GLY A 404 -11.99 -3.00 -4.44
C GLY A 404 -11.64 -4.38 -3.87
N LEU A 405 -11.59 -4.51 -2.55
CA LEU A 405 -11.39 -5.79 -1.84
C LEU A 405 -12.67 -6.61 -1.65
N GLY A 406 -13.84 -6.10 -2.05
CA GLY A 406 -15.13 -6.76 -1.84
C GLY A 406 -15.66 -6.71 -0.40
N ARG A 407 -15.05 -5.91 0.49
CA ARG A 407 -15.47 -5.73 1.90
C ARG A 407 -16.56 -4.68 2.02
N LEU A 408 -17.68 -4.90 1.30
CA LEU A 408 -18.76 -3.91 1.10
C LEU A 408 -19.45 -3.48 2.41
N GLN A 409 -19.53 -4.37 3.40
CA GLN A 409 -20.17 -4.09 4.69
C GLN A 409 -19.44 -2.99 5.50
N GLU A 410 -18.13 -2.84 5.31
CA GLU A 410 -17.32 -1.87 6.04
C GLU A 410 -17.34 -0.49 5.39
N VAL A 411 -17.69 -0.42 4.09
CA VAL A 411 -17.74 0.84 3.35
C VAL A 411 -18.75 1.81 3.97
N GLU A 412 -19.93 1.34 4.36
CA GLU A 412 -20.96 2.19 4.97
C GLU A 412 -20.47 2.86 6.26
N ARG A 413 -19.62 2.19 7.04
CA ARG A 413 -19.02 2.79 8.24
C ARG A 413 -18.12 3.97 7.87
N CYS A 414 -17.29 3.81 6.83
CA CYS A 414 -16.44 4.90 6.34
C CYS A 414 -17.28 6.08 5.82
N LEU A 415 -18.37 5.82 5.10
CA LEU A 415 -19.24 6.88 4.57
C LEU A 415 -19.95 7.65 5.69
N LYS A 416 -20.42 6.96 6.74
CA LYS A 416 -20.97 7.60 7.94
C LYS A 416 -19.95 8.50 8.66
N MET A 417 -18.69 8.07 8.73
CA MET A 417 -17.63 8.92 9.28
C MET A 417 -17.45 10.19 8.44
N ILE A 418 -17.45 10.09 7.11
CA ILE A 418 -17.37 11.26 6.22
C ILE A 418 -18.54 12.22 6.45
N ASP A 419 -19.77 11.71 6.53
CA ASP A 419 -20.96 12.54 6.76
C ASP A 419 -20.86 13.28 8.11
N SER A 420 -20.35 12.60 9.16
CA SER A 420 -20.09 13.23 10.46
C SER A 420 -18.99 14.31 10.40
N ILE A 421 -18.03 14.18 9.49
CA ILE A 421 -16.95 15.15 9.26
C ILE A 421 -17.46 16.35 8.45
N ALA A 422 -18.40 16.14 7.54
CA ALA A 422 -18.88 17.16 6.61
C ALA A 422 -19.81 18.22 7.23
N VAL A 423 -20.31 18.01 8.46
CA VAL A 423 -21.45 18.76 9.02
C VAL A 423 -21.30 20.29 8.93
N GLY A 424 -20.17 20.85 9.38
CA GLY A 424 -19.89 22.28 9.38
C GLY A 424 -18.96 22.75 8.27
N ARG A 425 -18.76 21.94 7.22
CA ARG A 425 -17.83 22.27 6.13
C ARG A 425 -18.52 22.99 4.96
N PRO A 426 -17.86 23.97 4.32
CA PRO A 426 -18.41 24.65 3.15
C PRO A 426 -18.55 23.74 1.92
N ASP A 427 -17.73 22.68 1.83
CA ASP A 427 -17.78 21.68 0.74
C ASP A 427 -18.73 20.50 1.02
N ARG A 428 -19.59 20.59 2.04
CA ARG A 428 -20.54 19.54 2.44
C ARG A 428 -21.39 19.00 1.28
N ASP A 429 -22.03 19.88 0.50
CA ASP A 429 -22.93 19.46 -0.59
C ASP A 429 -22.18 18.64 -1.66
N ARG A 430 -20.87 18.85 -1.81
CA ARG A 430 -20.02 18.05 -2.69
C ARG A 430 -19.74 16.68 -2.05
N LEU A 431 -19.40 16.65 -0.76
CA LEU A 431 -19.12 15.42 -0.03
C LEU A 431 -20.36 14.52 0.05
N GLU A 432 -21.54 15.08 0.31
CA GLU A 432 -22.81 14.33 0.34
C GLU A 432 -23.14 13.69 -1.01
N ARG A 433 -22.85 14.38 -2.13
CA ARG A 433 -22.99 13.80 -3.48
C ARG A 433 -21.99 12.65 -3.70
N GLU A 434 -20.74 12.83 -3.29
CA GLU A 434 -19.70 11.79 -3.40
C GLU A 434 -20.02 10.56 -2.54
N THR A 435 -20.52 10.74 -1.29
CA THR A 435 -20.90 9.63 -0.40
C THR A 435 -22.18 8.95 -0.88
N SER A 436 -23.18 9.70 -1.37
CA SER A 436 -24.43 9.13 -1.91
C SER A 436 -24.18 8.29 -3.17
N ALA A 437 -23.41 8.81 -4.13
CA ALA A 437 -23.05 8.06 -5.33
C ALA A 437 -22.27 6.77 -4.99
N LYS A 438 -21.43 6.82 -3.95
CA LYS A 438 -20.73 5.64 -3.45
C LYS A 438 -21.69 4.63 -2.82
N ARG A 439 -22.66 5.06 -2.00
CA ARG A 439 -23.69 4.18 -1.41
C ARG A 439 -24.50 3.46 -2.47
N GLU A 440 -24.97 4.19 -3.48
CA GLU A 440 -25.74 3.61 -4.60
C GLU A 440 -24.95 2.51 -5.31
N LYS A 441 -23.67 2.77 -5.60
CA LYS A 441 -22.79 1.78 -6.22
C LYS A 441 -22.61 0.53 -5.35
N VAL A 442 -22.39 0.71 -4.04
CA VAL A 442 -22.23 -0.41 -3.11
C VAL A 442 -23.52 -1.22 -2.97
N GLN A 443 -24.69 -0.56 -2.90
CA GLN A 443 -25.99 -1.24 -2.88
C GLN A 443 -26.27 -2.01 -4.17
N ALA A 444 -25.90 -1.47 -5.33
CA ALA A 444 -26.00 -2.17 -6.60
C ALA A 444 -25.12 -3.43 -6.65
N LEU A 445 -23.91 -3.38 -6.08
CA LEU A 445 -23.04 -4.55 -5.97
C LEU A 445 -23.62 -5.61 -5.04
N LEU A 446 -24.10 -5.21 -3.85
CA LEU A 446 -24.72 -6.12 -2.88
C LEU A 446 -25.96 -6.82 -3.46
N SER A 447 -26.88 -6.08 -4.07
CA SER A 447 -28.09 -6.64 -4.68
C SER A 447 -27.77 -7.59 -5.84
N ARG A 448 -26.74 -7.29 -6.64
CA ARG A 448 -26.26 -8.20 -7.69
C ARG A 448 -25.70 -9.50 -7.10
N ASP A 449 -24.91 -9.40 -6.04
CA ASP A 449 -24.32 -10.54 -5.36
C ASP A 449 -25.40 -11.41 -4.72
N GLU A 450 -26.39 -10.80 -4.04
CA GLU A 450 -27.58 -11.50 -3.52
C GLU A 450 -28.37 -12.21 -4.63
N ALA A 451 -28.63 -11.54 -5.75
CA ALA A 451 -29.32 -12.13 -6.89
C ALA A 451 -28.52 -13.28 -7.53
N SER A 452 -27.19 -13.22 -7.50
CA SER A 452 -26.32 -14.32 -7.96
C SER A 452 -26.38 -15.52 -7.01
N GLN A 453 -26.32 -15.28 -5.70
CA GLN A 453 -26.43 -16.31 -4.66
C GLN A 453 -27.80 -16.98 -4.70
N GLN A 454 -28.89 -16.21 -4.84
CA GLN A 454 -30.24 -16.77 -4.99
C GLN A 454 -30.38 -17.66 -6.22
N ARG A 455 -29.79 -17.26 -7.37
CA ARG A 455 -29.78 -18.08 -8.59
C ARG A 455 -28.99 -19.37 -8.40
N MET A 456 -27.81 -19.29 -7.77
CA MET A 456 -26.99 -20.46 -7.45
C MET A 456 -27.72 -21.43 -6.52
N LEU A 457 -28.33 -20.91 -5.45
CA LEU A 457 -29.10 -21.70 -4.48
C LEU A 457 -30.29 -22.38 -5.17
N LYS A 458 -31.04 -21.66 -6.00
CA LYS A 458 -32.16 -22.22 -6.77
C LYS A 458 -31.71 -23.33 -7.71
N LEU A 459 -30.57 -23.17 -8.37
CA LEU A 459 -30.02 -24.19 -9.27
C LEU A 459 -29.52 -25.42 -8.48
N GLY A 460 -28.91 -25.23 -7.30
CA GLY A 460 -28.49 -26.32 -6.41
C GLY A 460 -29.67 -27.11 -5.85
N LEU A 461 -30.76 -26.42 -5.48
CA LEU A 461 -32.03 -27.04 -5.10
C LEU A 461 -32.63 -27.86 -6.25
N GLN A 462 -32.65 -27.30 -7.47
CA GLN A 462 -33.15 -28.00 -8.66
C GLN A 462 -32.30 -29.23 -9.05
N LYS A 463 -30.99 -29.20 -8.79
CA LYS A 463 -30.07 -30.31 -9.06
C LYS A 463 -29.99 -31.34 -7.92
N GLY A 464 -30.82 -31.21 -6.88
CA GLY A 464 -30.87 -32.18 -5.78
C GLY A 464 -29.64 -32.19 -4.88
N LEU A 465 -28.81 -31.13 -4.91
CA LEU A 465 -27.54 -31.07 -4.15
C LEU A 465 -27.74 -31.07 -2.62
N PHE A 466 -28.96 -30.78 -2.16
CA PHE A 466 -29.37 -30.76 -0.75
C PHE A 466 -30.44 -31.81 -0.41
N SER A 467 -30.61 -32.83 -1.26
CA SER A 467 -31.61 -33.88 -1.05
C SER A 467 -30.98 -35.09 -0.35
N GLU A 468 -30.67 -34.96 0.94
CA GLU A 468 -30.89 -36.08 1.86
C GLU A 468 -32.32 -35.96 2.41
N GLU A 469 -33.03 -37.09 2.38
CA GLU A 469 -34.46 -37.23 2.55
C GLU A 469 -35.04 -36.43 3.73
N ARG A 470 -35.89 -35.44 3.43
CA ARG A 470 -36.94 -35.05 4.36
C ARG A 470 -38.28 -34.95 3.63
N SER A 471 -39.18 -35.82 4.07
CA SER A 471 -40.50 -36.10 3.56
C SER A 471 -41.40 -34.87 3.36
N VAL A 472 -42.14 -34.92 2.25
CA VAL A 472 -43.07 -33.94 1.67
C VAL A 472 -44.27 -33.60 2.57
N ALA A 473 -44.73 -32.35 2.50
CA ALA A 473 -46.16 -31.99 2.51
C ALA A 473 -46.43 -30.86 1.48
N PRO A 474 -47.56 -30.85 0.74
CA PRO A 474 -47.72 -29.97 -0.43
C PRO A 474 -48.68 -28.76 -0.25
N SER A 475 -48.38 -27.70 -1.03
CA SER A 475 -49.27 -26.70 -1.68
C SER A 475 -49.76 -25.45 -0.89
N PRO A 476 -50.19 -24.33 -1.56
CA PRO A 476 -50.01 -23.86 -2.96
C PRO A 476 -49.61 -22.36 -3.12
N MET A 477 -49.68 -21.88 -4.37
CA MET A 477 -49.04 -20.73 -5.05
C MET A 477 -49.57 -19.29 -4.76
N LYS A 478 -48.74 -18.32 -5.17
CA LYS A 478 -48.89 -16.84 -5.24
C LYS A 478 -50.00 -16.33 -6.20
N PRO A 479 -50.23 -15.01 -6.22
CA PRO A 479 -49.94 -14.24 -7.44
C PRO A 479 -49.03 -12.99 -7.27
N GLN A 480 -48.47 -12.54 -8.39
CA GLN A 480 -47.51 -11.44 -8.61
C GLN A 480 -48.21 -10.10 -8.98
N GLN A 481 -47.37 -9.05 -9.13
CA GLN A 481 -47.46 -7.81 -9.97
C GLN A 481 -47.89 -6.53 -9.21
N ALA A 482 -47.36 -5.31 -9.47
CA ALA A 482 -46.60 -4.77 -10.60
C ALA A 482 -45.74 -3.54 -10.21
N LEU A 483 -44.79 -3.21 -11.11
CA LEU A 483 -44.10 -1.92 -11.27
C LEU A 483 -45.06 -0.72 -11.43
N THR A 484 -44.66 0.47 -10.98
CA THR A 484 -44.92 1.75 -11.66
C THR A 484 -43.84 2.80 -11.34
N ASP A 485 -43.05 3.12 -12.37
CA ASP A 485 -42.51 4.42 -12.83
C ASP A 485 -42.22 5.58 -11.85
N SER A 486 -40.96 6.03 -11.91
CA SER A 486 -40.55 7.43 -11.66
C SER A 486 -41.11 8.37 -12.73
N PRO A 487 -41.22 9.66 -12.41
CA PRO A 487 -40.60 10.64 -13.28
C PRO A 487 -39.71 11.63 -12.51
N ASP A 488 -38.49 11.78 -13.01
CA ASP A 488 -37.68 13.00 -12.89
C ASP A 488 -38.46 14.21 -13.45
N VAL A 489 -38.22 15.40 -12.89
CA VAL A 489 -37.98 16.72 -13.52
C VAL A 489 -38.16 17.78 -12.41
N LEU A 490 -37.13 18.61 -12.13
CA LEU A 490 -37.15 20.09 -12.19
C LEU A 490 -35.97 20.76 -11.45
N GLY A 491 -35.11 21.46 -12.21
CA GLY A 491 -34.94 22.93 -12.22
C GLY A 491 -34.46 23.70 -10.96
N PRO A 492 -33.69 24.80 -11.12
CA PRO A 492 -32.95 25.45 -10.04
C PRO A 492 -33.79 26.33 -9.13
N ALA A 493 -33.34 26.43 -7.88
CA ALA A 493 -33.90 27.20 -6.78
C ALA A 493 -34.01 28.70 -7.05
N ALA A 494 -35.20 29.26 -6.81
CA ALA A 494 -35.42 30.67 -6.56
C ALA A 494 -36.56 30.84 -5.54
N ASN A 495 -36.31 31.66 -4.52
CA ASN A 495 -37.19 32.08 -3.41
C ASN A 495 -38.70 31.82 -3.61
N ALA A 496 -39.25 30.80 -2.95
CA ALA A 496 -40.67 30.49 -2.99
C ALA A 496 -41.46 31.38 -2.00
N VAL A 497 -42.32 32.23 -2.55
CA VAL A 497 -43.37 32.95 -1.80
C VAL A 497 -44.49 31.96 -1.50
N VAL A 498 -44.68 31.60 -0.24
CA VAL A 498 -45.81 30.75 0.20
C VAL A 498 -47.11 31.57 0.11
N ASP A 499 -48.04 31.14 -0.74
CA ASP A 499 -49.37 31.74 -0.91
C ASP A 499 -50.24 31.49 0.34
N ASP A 500 -50.70 32.57 0.96
CA ASP A 500 -51.42 32.54 2.24
C ASP A 500 -52.85 31.98 2.11
N ALA A 501 -53.40 32.01 0.89
CA ALA A 501 -54.76 31.54 0.61
C ALA A 501 -54.86 30.01 0.50
N THR A 502 -53.78 29.32 0.15
CA THR A 502 -53.76 27.86 -0.10
C THR A 502 -52.93 27.07 0.91
N ARG A 503 -52.33 27.74 1.90
CA ARG A 503 -51.47 27.09 2.91
C ARG A 503 -52.27 26.16 3.83
N LYS A 504 -51.67 25.03 4.21
CA LYS A 504 -52.24 24.11 5.19
C LYS A 504 -52.30 24.76 6.56
N ARG A 505 -53.47 24.66 7.21
CA ARG A 505 -53.71 25.13 8.58
C ARG A 505 -53.86 23.94 9.50
N LEU A 506 -53.24 24.03 10.68
CA LEU A 506 -53.35 23.03 11.74
C LEU A 506 -54.46 23.41 12.71
N THR A 507 -54.98 22.42 13.45
CA THR A 507 -55.78 22.67 14.65
C THR A 507 -54.89 23.03 15.82
N HIS A 508 -55.46 23.58 16.89
CA HIS A 508 -54.72 23.89 18.11
C HIS A 508 -54.09 22.61 18.72
N ASP A 509 -54.91 21.56 18.92
CA ASP A 509 -54.44 20.25 19.40
C ASP A 509 -53.40 19.63 18.46
N GLY A 510 -53.60 19.76 17.13
CA GLY A 510 -52.64 19.28 16.14
C GLY A 510 -51.30 20.04 16.19
N THR A 511 -51.32 21.32 16.57
CA THR A 511 -50.08 22.08 16.78
C THR A 511 -49.33 21.59 18.02
N GLU A 512 -50.03 21.26 19.11
CA GLU A 512 -49.41 20.70 20.32
C GLU A 512 -48.76 19.34 20.05
N GLU A 513 -49.43 18.45 19.32
CA GLU A 513 -48.89 17.14 18.96
C GLU A 513 -47.70 17.23 18.01
N LEU A 514 -47.79 18.07 16.97
CA LEU A 514 -46.68 18.32 16.04
C LEU A 514 -45.43 18.82 16.76
N LEU A 515 -45.58 19.76 17.70
CA LEU A 515 -44.45 20.27 18.48
C LEU A 515 -43.80 19.16 19.34
N LYS A 516 -44.58 18.25 19.93
CA LYS A 516 -44.03 17.10 20.68
C LYS A 516 -43.27 16.14 19.77
N GLU A 517 -43.80 15.85 18.58
CA GLU A 517 -43.11 14.98 17.62
C GLU A 517 -41.80 15.60 17.14
N LEU A 518 -41.77 16.91 16.87
CA LEU A 518 -40.55 17.64 16.50
C LEU A 518 -39.53 17.68 17.64
N GLU A 519 -39.97 17.94 18.88
CA GLU A 519 -39.09 17.95 20.04
C GLU A 519 -38.44 16.58 20.28
N LEU A 520 -39.20 15.50 20.07
CA LEU A 520 -38.69 14.13 20.15
C LEU A 520 -37.69 13.85 19.03
N ALA A 521 -37.98 14.27 17.80
CA ALA A 521 -37.08 14.12 16.66
C ALA A 521 -35.75 14.88 16.86
N TYR A 522 -35.80 16.14 17.32
CA TYR A 522 -34.60 16.92 17.66
C TYR A 522 -33.87 16.43 18.92
N SER A 523 -34.48 15.53 19.70
CA SER A 523 -33.84 14.93 20.86
C SER A 523 -32.98 13.71 20.53
N GLU A 524 -32.92 13.29 19.26
CA GLU A 524 -32.09 12.18 18.82
C GLU A 524 -30.59 12.43 19.10
N PRO A 525 -29.84 11.48 19.69
CA PRO A 525 -28.43 11.67 20.03
C PRO A 525 -27.54 12.02 18.83
N SER A 526 -27.81 11.41 17.68
CA SER A 526 -27.08 11.63 16.42
C SER A 526 -27.22 13.08 15.94
N PHE A 527 -28.45 13.60 15.92
CA PHE A 527 -28.77 14.97 15.56
C PHE A 527 -28.11 15.97 16.53
N ARG A 528 -28.23 15.73 17.85
CA ARG A 528 -27.61 16.61 18.86
C ARG A 528 -26.08 16.68 18.74
N GLU A 529 -25.44 15.58 18.33
CA GLU A 529 -24.00 15.56 18.08
C GLU A 529 -23.62 16.36 16.83
N GLN A 530 -24.42 16.26 15.76
CA GLN A 530 -24.23 17.09 14.56
C GLN A 530 -24.43 18.58 14.88
N VAL A 531 -25.44 18.96 15.67
CA VAL A 531 -25.65 20.35 16.09
C VAL A 531 -24.50 20.86 16.96
N ARG A 532 -24.02 20.05 17.92
CA ARG A 532 -22.83 20.40 18.74
C ARG A 532 -21.58 20.58 17.88
N LYS A 533 -21.39 19.73 16.88
CA LYS A 533 -20.26 19.85 15.95
C LYS A 533 -20.39 21.12 15.09
N LEU A 534 -21.57 21.36 14.54
CA LEU A 534 -21.84 22.55 13.75
C LEU A 534 -21.58 23.84 14.53
N ALA A 535 -21.97 23.86 15.81
CA ALA A 535 -21.73 24.97 16.73
C ALA A 535 -20.24 25.22 17.01
N ARG A 536 -19.39 24.20 16.90
CA ARG A 536 -17.93 24.32 17.05
C ARG A 536 -17.25 24.74 15.75
N ASP A 537 -17.76 24.25 14.62
CA ASP A 537 -17.15 24.41 13.31
C ASP A 537 -17.48 25.78 12.67
N VAL A 538 -18.60 26.41 13.06
CA VAL A 538 -19.12 27.64 12.43
C VAL A 538 -19.24 28.77 13.45
N ASN A 539 -18.54 29.88 13.19
CA ASN A 539 -18.54 31.06 14.07
C ASN A 539 -19.61 32.11 13.70
N ASP A 540 -20.10 32.10 12.46
CA ASP A 540 -21.09 33.05 11.96
C ASP A 540 -22.52 32.55 12.22
N GLN A 541 -23.40 33.42 12.74
CA GLN A 541 -24.75 33.04 13.14
C GLN A 541 -25.65 32.70 11.95
N ASP A 542 -25.54 33.43 10.84
CA ASP A 542 -26.38 33.21 9.65
C ASP A 542 -25.94 31.93 8.92
N GLU A 543 -24.64 31.70 8.85
CA GLU A 543 -24.07 30.47 8.30
C GLU A 543 -24.44 29.25 9.16
N PHE A 544 -24.42 29.38 10.49
CA PHE A 544 -24.87 28.33 11.41
C PHE A 544 -26.34 27.98 11.16
N VAL A 545 -27.23 28.98 11.08
CA VAL A 545 -28.66 28.75 10.81
C VAL A 545 -28.86 28.08 9.45
N ARG A 546 -28.12 28.49 8.43
CA ARG A 546 -28.19 27.90 7.09
C ARG A 546 -27.82 26.42 7.09
N TYR A 547 -26.71 26.04 7.71
CA TYR A 547 -26.32 24.63 7.80
C TYR A 547 -27.20 23.83 8.76
N LEU A 548 -27.72 24.46 9.83
CA LEU A 548 -28.64 23.83 10.76
C LEU A 548 -29.93 23.42 10.06
N ASN A 549 -30.49 24.27 9.20
CA ASN A 549 -31.67 23.90 8.39
C ASN A 549 -31.41 22.67 7.51
N LYS A 550 -30.21 22.53 6.95
CA LYS A 550 -29.81 21.33 6.18
C LYS A 550 -29.68 20.08 7.05
N VAL A 551 -29.09 20.22 8.25
CA VAL A 551 -28.93 19.13 9.23
C VAL A 551 -30.29 18.67 9.79
N ALA A 552 -31.21 19.62 9.99
CA ALA A 552 -32.53 19.35 10.53
C ALA A 552 -33.48 18.70 9.52
N LEU A 553 -33.31 18.97 8.22
CA LEU A 553 -34.24 18.49 7.19
C LEU A 553 -34.41 16.95 7.19
N PRO A 554 -33.36 16.11 7.19
CA PRO A 554 -33.51 14.65 7.27
C PRO A 554 -34.30 14.17 8.50
N VAL A 555 -34.16 14.85 9.63
CA VAL A 555 -34.87 14.56 10.89
C VAL A 555 -36.32 15.07 10.84
N GLN A 556 -36.57 16.17 10.13
CA GLN A 556 -37.90 16.74 9.91
C GLN A 556 -38.72 15.95 8.90
N LYS A 557 -38.11 15.35 7.87
CA LYS A 557 -38.83 14.66 6.76
C LYS A 557 -39.91 13.66 7.23
N PRO A 558 -39.64 12.72 8.16
CA PRO A 558 -40.66 11.78 8.61
C PRO A 558 -41.85 12.46 9.31
N VAL A 559 -41.60 13.58 9.99
CA VAL A 559 -42.64 14.38 10.65
C VAL A 559 -43.43 15.15 9.59
N LEU A 560 -42.76 15.80 8.63
CA LEU A 560 -43.41 16.53 7.54
C LEU A 560 -44.36 15.63 6.74
N GLU A 561 -43.90 14.46 6.32
CA GLU A 561 -44.70 13.50 5.54
C GLU A 561 -45.93 13.01 6.31
N ARG A 562 -45.78 12.73 7.62
CA ARG A 562 -46.90 12.30 8.48
C ARG A 562 -47.99 13.36 8.60
N TRP A 563 -47.60 14.62 8.68
CA TRP A 563 -48.51 15.76 8.77
C TRP A 563 -48.90 16.31 7.39
N GLY A 564 -48.49 15.62 6.32
CA GLY A 564 -48.82 15.95 4.95
C GLY A 564 -48.11 17.19 4.40
N PHE A 565 -47.10 17.73 5.07
CA PHE A 565 -46.24 18.76 4.49
C PHE A 565 -45.29 18.16 3.46
N GLU A 566 -44.84 18.98 2.52
CA GLU A 566 -43.82 18.56 1.56
C GLU A 566 -42.48 18.28 2.27
N ALA A 567 -41.79 17.19 1.91
CA ALA A 567 -40.52 16.77 2.50
C ALA A 567 -39.32 17.63 2.03
N THR A 568 -39.51 18.94 1.91
CA THR A 568 -38.59 19.92 1.35
C THR A 568 -38.48 21.16 2.24
N GLU A 569 -37.51 22.05 1.97
CA GLU A 569 -37.34 23.31 2.70
C GLU A 569 -38.60 24.20 2.63
N VAL A 570 -39.36 24.10 1.53
CA VAL A 570 -40.64 24.80 1.34
C VAL A 570 -41.68 24.28 2.33
N GLY A 571 -41.83 22.96 2.45
CA GLY A 571 -42.75 22.34 3.41
C GLY A 571 -42.36 22.63 4.87
N VAL A 572 -41.07 22.72 5.19
CA VAL A 572 -40.61 23.19 6.52
C VAL A 572 -41.05 24.63 6.78
N THR A 573 -41.01 25.49 5.77
CA THR A 573 -41.45 26.89 5.90
C THR A 573 -42.97 26.99 6.08
N GLU A 574 -43.73 26.17 5.35
CA GLU A 574 -45.19 26.06 5.49
C GLU A 574 -45.58 25.53 6.89
N MET A 575 -44.92 24.46 7.36
CA MET A 575 -45.07 23.92 8.71
C MET A 575 -44.79 24.99 9.77
N ARG A 576 -43.71 25.78 9.59
CA ARG A 576 -43.38 26.87 10.51
C ARG A 576 -44.50 27.92 10.55
N ARG A 577 -45.08 28.31 9.42
CA ARG A 577 -46.21 29.26 9.41
C ARG A 577 -47.46 28.68 10.08
N ALA A 578 -47.76 27.40 9.88
CA ALA A 578 -48.91 26.74 10.51
C ALA A 578 -48.80 26.68 12.04
N ILE A 579 -47.58 26.48 12.58
CA ILE A 579 -47.32 26.56 14.02
C ILE A 579 -47.41 28.03 14.52
N GLN A 580 -47.03 29.02 13.70
CA GLN A 580 -47.11 30.44 14.07
C GLN A 580 -48.56 30.88 14.32
N ASP A 581 -49.51 30.37 13.54
CA ASP A 581 -50.94 30.71 13.66
C ASP A 581 -51.50 30.51 15.07
N HIS A 582 -50.98 29.52 15.82
CA HIS A 582 -51.46 29.19 17.17
C HIS A 582 -50.54 29.66 18.29
N THR A 583 -49.29 30.02 17.99
CA THR A 583 -48.28 30.43 18.97
C THR A 583 -48.20 31.94 19.20
N VAL A 584 -48.81 32.75 18.32
CA VAL A 584 -48.83 34.22 18.44
C VAL A 584 -49.84 34.74 19.49
N GLY A 585 -50.90 33.98 19.81
CA GLY A 585 -51.94 34.35 20.79
C GLY A 585 -51.56 34.17 22.27
N ASP A 586 -52.53 34.30 23.20
CA ASP A 586 -52.30 34.26 24.67
C ASP A 586 -52.07 32.86 25.27
N ASP A 587 -51.86 31.83 24.46
CA ASP A 587 -51.62 30.47 24.96
C ASP A 587 -50.19 30.29 25.50
N ALA A 588 -50.05 30.51 26.81
CA ALA A 588 -48.79 30.35 27.53
C ALA A 588 -48.26 28.90 27.52
N LYS A 589 -49.12 27.88 27.38
CA LYS A 589 -48.71 26.47 27.34
C LYS A 589 -48.07 26.16 25.99
N LEU A 590 -48.74 26.54 24.90
CA LEU A 590 -48.25 26.30 23.54
C LEU A 590 -46.94 27.07 23.27
N LYS A 591 -46.83 28.31 23.79
CA LYS A 591 -45.59 29.12 23.72
C LYS A 591 -44.40 28.44 24.39
N ARG A 592 -44.57 27.86 25.59
CA ARG A 592 -43.50 27.11 26.28
C ARG A 592 -43.10 25.86 25.50
N GLN A 593 -44.06 25.15 24.93
CA GLN A 593 -43.79 23.96 24.11
C GLN A 593 -43.01 24.32 22.83
N ALA A 594 -43.40 25.40 22.16
CA ALA A 594 -42.68 25.92 21.00
C ALA A 594 -41.24 26.36 21.34
N GLN A 595 -41.04 27.01 22.50
CA GLN A 595 -39.71 27.35 23.01
C GLN A 595 -38.86 26.11 23.32
N SER A 596 -39.44 25.08 23.96
CA SER A 596 -38.73 23.82 24.23
C SER A 596 -38.30 23.12 22.94
N THR A 597 -39.19 23.07 21.95
CA THR A 597 -38.92 22.51 20.62
C THR A 597 -37.81 23.30 19.91
N THR A 598 -37.84 24.63 20.00
CA THR A 598 -36.80 25.51 19.44
C THR A 598 -35.46 25.30 20.14
N ARG A 599 -35.47 25.15 21.47
CA ARG A 599 -34.26 24.84 22.23
C ARG A 599 -33.67 23.47 21.86
N ALA A 600 -34.51 22.48 21.59
CA ALA A 600 -34.06 21.18 21.10
C ALA A 600 -33.41 21.27 19.71
N LEU A 601 -33.95 22.12 18.82
CA LEU A 601 -33.42 22.37 17.47
C LEU A 601 -32.04 23.06 17.50
N TYR A 602 -31.90 24.13 18.29
CA TYR A 602 -30.68 24.96 18.33
C TYR A 602 -29.63 24.48 19.34
N GLY A 603 -30.00 23.59 20.27
CA GLY A 603 -29.11 23.03 21.28
C GLY A 603 -28.47 24.11 22.16
N GLU A 604 -27.15 24.03 22.32
CA GLU A 604 -26.36 24.93 23.18
C GLU A 604 -26.34 26.38 22.68
N LEU A 605 -26.59 26.61 21.38
CA LEU A 605 -26.62 27.95 20.78
C LEU A 605 -27.98 28.65 20.87
N TYR A 606 -28.99 28.03 21.46
CA TYR A 606 -30.33 28.63 21.63
C TYR A 606 -30.29 30.04 22.22
N ASN A 607 -29.50 30.26 23.27
CA ASN A 607 -29.38 31.58 23.93
C ASN A 607 -28.61 32.61 23.08
N ALA A 608 -27.64 32.17 22.28
CA ALA A 608 -26.82 33.04 21.44
C ALA A 608 -27.59 33.57 20.23
N VAL A 609 -28.47 32.75 19.64
CA VAL A 609 -29.31 33.11 18.49
C VAL A 609 -30.47 34.02 18.93
N GLN A 610 -31.04 33.84 20.12
CA GLN A 610 -32.09 34.73 20.64
C GLN A 610 -31.62 36.16 20.94
N GLY A 611 -30.33 36.37 21.24
CA GLY A 611 -29.80 37.70 21.56
C GLY A 611 -29.51 38.60 20.35
N GLY A 612 -29.55 38.06 19.12
CA GLY A 612 -29.07 38.74 17.90
C GLY A 612 -30.13 39.09 16.85
N MET A 613 -31.25 38.36 16.75
CA MET A 613 -32.31 38.65 15.78
C MET A 613 -33.68 38.13 16.26
N GLY A 614 -34.73 38.91 16.03
CA GLY A 614 -36.14 38.57 16.28
C GLY A 614 -36.70 37.48 15.37
N PHE A 615 -36.09 36.29 15.37
CA PHE A 615 -36.61 35.09 14.74
C PHE A 615 -36.78 33.99 15.79
N CYS A 616 -37.80 34.17 16.62
CA CYS A 616 -38.50 33.09 17.26
C CYS A 616 -39.97 33.24 16.88
N PHE A 617 -40.68 32.13 16.71
CA PHE A 617 -42.14 32.10 16.77
C PHE A 617 -42.62 33.11 17.82
N GLY A 618 -43.28 34.18 17.37
CA GLY A 618 -43.21 35.52 17.97
C GLY A 618 -43.22 35.59 19.50
N ALA A 619 -42.19 36.22 20.06
CA ALA A 619 -42.28 36.90 21.35
C ALA A 619 -42.31 38.41 21.07
N LEU A 620 -43.48 39.01 21.25
CA LEU A 620 -43.67 40.46 21.30
C LEU A 620 -42.94 41.02 22.52
N ASN A 621 -42.27 42.14 22.29
CA ASN A 621 -41.81 43.07 23.32
C ASN A 621 -42.96 43.40 24.28
N LEU A 622 -42.77 43.09 25.56
CA LEU A 622 -43.42 43.82 26.65
C LEU A 622 -42.41 44.88 27.09
N GLU A 623 -42.44 46.06 26.48
CA GLU A 623 -42.01 47.33 27.10
C GLU A 623 -42.33 48.52 26.17
N ASP A 624 -43.17 49.41 26.70
CA ASP A 624 -43.32 50.85 26.41
C ASP A 624 -43.62 51.36 24.99
N ASP A 625 -44.92 51.41 24.66
CA ASP A 625 -45.50 52.51 23.88
C ASP A 625 -46.36 53.40 24.81
N ARG A 626 -45.68 54.26 25.57
CA ARG A 626 -46.25 55.47 26.17
C ARG A 626 -45.42 56.68 25.71
N ALA A 627 -45.65 57.14 24.48
CA ALA A 627 -45.44 58.54 24.08
C ALA A 627 -45.96 58.82 22.66
N SER A 628 -47.26 59.06 22.52
CA SER A 628 -47.82 59.98 21.50
C SER A 628 -49.30 60.22 21.75
N ALA A 629 -49.59 61.07 22.75
CA ALA A 629 -50.78 61.92 22.80
C ALA A 629 -50.58 62.96 23.92
N MET A 630 -50.53 64.23 23.50
CA MET A 630 -50.22 65.48 24.23
C MET A 630 -48.75 65.85 24.40
#